data_AF-A0A315AK49-F1
#
_entry.id   AF-A0A315AK49-F1
#
_cell.length_a   1.000
_cell.length_b   1.000
_cell.length_c   1.000
_cell.angle_alpha   90.00
_cell.angle_beta   90.00
_cell.angle_gamma   90.00
#
_symmetry.space_group_name_H-M   'P 1'
#
loop_
_entity.id
_entity.type
_entity.pdbx_description
1 polymer ?
#
loop_
_entity_poly.entity_id
_entity_poly.type
_entity_poly.pdbx_seq_one_letter_code
_entity_poly.pdbx_strand_id
1 'polypeptide(L)'
;MKRHVAATLMAVLGFLIIDSHIDWVHHDNGTLLEVSGQPFDPRGWMAEQWRQLRKDCRLVRRESPSSATSNAVLQVIQQHSLPDSLDAQLLQLQLQADWGMAEVEFKTLNPSIVVLHQVNGHWQIQDTAIWSGSTSPWMAADFVRRYLRQQAPELPQALLDCMPIDAHRYAAATSRLGA
;
A
#
# COMPACT_ATOMS: atom_id res chain seq x y z
N MET A 1 -5.74 -4.35 -54.22
CA MET A 1 -5.99 -3.41 -53.10
C MET A 1 -4.72 -2.65 -52.77
N LYS A 2 -4.79 -1.34 -52.58
CA LYS A 2 -3.64 -0.48 -52.29
C LYS A 2 -3.14 -0.74 -50.85
N ARG A 3 -1.84 -1.02 -50.66
CA ARG A 3 -1.25 -1.39 -49.34
C ARG A 3 -1.56 -0.39 -48.22
N HIS A 4 -1.69 0.89 -48.57
CA HIS A 4 -2.07 1.98 -47.66
C HIS A 4 -3.50 1.86 -47.14
N VAL A 5 -4.43 1.30 -47.94
CA VAL A 5 -5.83 1.06 -47.54
C VAL A 5 -5.93 -0.10 -46.55
N ALA A 6 -5.13 -1.16 -46.76
CA ALA A 6 -5.07 -2.29 -45.82
C ALA A 6 -4.42 -1.89 -44.49
N ALA A 7 -3.39 -1.03 -44.53
CA ALA A 7 -2.73 -0.51 -43.34
C ALA A 7 -3.65 0.41 -42.52
N THR A 8 -4.39 1.32 -43.17
CA THR A 8 -5.38 2.16 -42.46
C THR A 8 -6.53 1.32 -41.91
N LEU A 9 -7.03 0.33 -42.66
CA LEU A 9 -8.05 -0.59 -42.16
C LEU A 9 -7.55 -1.37 -40.93
N MET A 10 -6.34 -1.92 -40.95
CA MET A 10 -5.78 -2.61 -39.78
C MET A 10 -5.59 -1.67 -38.59
N ALA A 11 -5.13 -0.44 -38.80
CA ALA A 11 -4.98 0.53 -37.72
C ALA A 11 -6.33 0.92 -37.11
N VAL A 12 -7.36 1.15 -37.94
CA VAL A 12 -8.71 1.51 -37.51
C VAL A 12 -9.39 0.33 -36.80
N LEU A 13 -9.29 -0.89 -37.34
CA LEU A 13 -9.82 -2.08 -36.68
C LEU A 13 -9.10 -2.35 -35.35
N GLY A 14 -7.78 -2.17 -35.30
CA GLY A 14 -7.00 -2.29 -34.08
C GLY A 14 -7.45 -1.29 -33.02
N PHE A 15 -7.66 -0.03 -33.41
CA PHE A 15 -8.15 1.02 -32.50
C PHE A 15 -9.57 0.72 -31.98
N LEU A 16 -10.49 0.29 -32.84
CA LEU A 16 -11.87 -0.04 -32.47
C LEU A 16 -11.97 -1.26 -31.53
N ILE A 17 -11.14 -2.27 -31.73
CA ILE A 17 -11.11 -3.45 -30.85
C ILE A 17 -10.57 -3.06 -29.46
N ILE A 18 -9.56 -2.19 -29.41
CA ILE A 18 -9.01 -1.70 -28.14
C ILE A 18 -10.06 -0.85 -27.39
N ASP A 19 -10.77 0.03 -28.10
CA ASP A 19 -11.80 0.90 -27.53
C ASP A 19 -12.98 0.10 -26.94
N SER A 20 -13.35 -1.03 -27.55
CA SER A 20 -14.45 -1.89 -27.08
C SER A 20 -14.15 -2.67 -25.79
N HIS A 21 -12.91 -2.72 -25.32
CA HIS A 21 -12.50 -3.48 -24.13
C HIS A 21 -12.03 -2.61 -22.97
N ILE A 22 -12.13 -1.28 -23.12
CA ILE A 22 -11.66 -0.30 -22.14
C ILE A 22 -12.87 0.49 -21.64
N ASP A 23 -13.39 0.09 -20.49
CA ASP A 23 -14.42 0.87 -19.80
C ASP A 23 -13.78 1.70 -18.69
N TRP A 24 -13.97 3.02 -18.74
CA TRP A 24 -13.53 3.91 -17.67
C TRP A 24 -14.63 3.99 -16.62
N VAL A 25 -14.41 3.36 -15.47
CA VAL A 25 -15.39 3.32 -14.37
C VAL A 25 -15.01 4.35 -13.32
N HIS A 26 -15.93 5.28 -13.04
CA HIS A 26 -15.76 6.26 -11.98
C HIS A 26 -16.18 5.68 -10.64
N HIS A 27 -15.31 5.77 -9.63
CA HIS A 27 -15.57 5.39 -8.25
C HIS A 27 -15.27 6.58 -7.31
N ASP A 28 -15.79 6.53 -6.08
CA ASP A 28 -15.72 7.62 -5.10
C ASP A 28 -14.29 8.16 -4.84
N ASN A 29 -13.26 7.32 -5.01
CA ASN A 29 -11.86 7.67 -4.77
C ASN A 29 -11.01 7.86 -6.06
N GLY A 30 -11.63 7.85 -7.25
CA GLY A 30 -10.92 8.07 -8.52
C GLY A 30 -11.51 7.34 -9.74
N THR A 31 -10.74 7.31 -10.82
CA THR A 31 -11.13 6.61 -12.06
C THR A 31 -10.34 5.32 -12.18
N LEU A 32 -11.03 4.20 -12.35
CA LEU A 32 -10.46 2.90 -12.63
C LEU A 32 -10.62 2.59 -14.12
N LEU A 33 -9.67 1.83 -14.64
CA LEU A 33 -9.74 1.25 -15.97
C LEU A 33 -10.25 -0.18 -15.81
N GLU A 34 -11.42 -0.49 -16.33
CA GLU A 34 -11.87 -1.87 -16.40
C GLU A 34 -11.37 -2.49 -17.71
N VAL A 35 -10.50 -3.50 -17.60
CA VAL A 35 -9.99 -4.26 -18.73
C VAL A 35 -10.53 -5.66 -18.62
N SER A 36 -11.43 -6.04 -19.54
CA SER A 36 -12.04 -7.38 -19.56
C SER A 36 -12.76 -7.77 -18.24
N GLY A 37 -13.43 -6.81 -17.58
CA GLY A 37 -14.17 -7.07 -16.33
C GLY A 37 -13.33 -7.09 -15.05
N GLN A 38 -12.02 -6.78 -15.13
CA GLN A 38 -11.13 -6.64 -13.98
C GLN A 38 -10.80 -5.15 -13.77
N PRO A 39 -11.04 -4.60 -12.57
CA PRO A 39 -10.68 -3.21 -12.30
C PRO A 39 -9.17 -3.07 -12.16
N PHE A 40 -8.61 -2.11 -12.89
CA PHE A 40 -7.20 -1.74 -12.86
C PHE A 40 -7.07 -0.27 -12.46
N ASP A 41 -6.13 0.02 -11.55
CA ASP A 41 -5.82 1.39 -11.12
C ASP A 41 -4.57 1.91 -11.86
N PRO A 42 -4.73 2.53 -13.05
CA PRO A 42 -3.60 3.04 -13.82
C PRO A 42 -2.88 4.19 -13.10
N ARG A 43 -3.61 4.98 -12.29
CA ARG A 43 -3.05 6.12 -11.55
C ARG A 43 -2.13 5.63 -10.45
N GLY A 44 -2.60 4.71 -9.61
CA GLY A 44 -1.80 4.11 -8.55
C GLY A 44 -0.60 3.33 -9.08
N TRP A 45 -0.78 2.59 -10.19
CA TRP A 45 0.35 1.92 -10.85
C TRP A 45 1.42 2.91 -11.30
N MET A 46 1.04 3.97 -12.03
CA MET A 46 1.99 4.96 -12.54
C MET A 46 2.67 5.73 -11.41
N ALA A 47 1.94 6.07 -10.34
CA ALA A 47 2.50 6.70 -9.15
C ALA A 47 3.57 5.82 -8.49
N GLU A 48 3.33 4.52 -8.37
CA GLU A 48 4.29 3.57 -7.81
C GLU A 48 5.53 3.39 -8.69
N GLN A 49 5.37 3.35 -10.02
CA GLN A 49 6.51 3.33 -10.94
C GLN A 49 7.39 4.58 -10.77
N TRP A 50 6.75 5.75 -10.74
CA TRP A 50 7.45 7.03 -10.61
C TRP A 50 8.14 7.18 -9.25
N ARG A 51 7.51 6.70 -8.17
CA ARG A 51 8.11 6.63 -6.83
C ARG A 51 9.32 5.69 -6.82
N GLN A 52 9.24 4.53 -7.47
CA GLN A 52 10.36 3.59 -7.56
C GLN A 52 11.63 4.22 -8.12
N LEU A 53 11.48 5.12 -9.10
CA LEU A 53 12.58 5.84 -9.73
C LEU A 53 13.15 6.97 -8.87
N ARG A 54 12.34 7.60 -8.01
CA ARG A 54 12.73 8.79 -7.24
C ARG A 54 13.05 8.53 -5.77
N LYS A 55 12.68 7.38 -5.22
CA LYS A 55 12.88 7.09 -3.80
C LYS A 55 14.36 7.20 -3.42
N ASP A 56 14.61 7.86 -2.29
CA ASP A 56 15.93 7.87 -1.65
C ASP A 56 15.78 7.28 -0.25
N CYS A 57 16.28 6.06 -0.08
CA CYS A 57 16.15 5.31 1.17
C CYS A 57 17.39 5.40 2.06
N ARG A 58 18.34 6.30 1.77
CA ARG A 58 19.60 6.40 2.55
C ARG A 58 19.39 6.73 4.02
N LEU A 59 18.33 7.45 4.35
CA LEU A 59 17.98 7.85 5.73
C LEU A 59 17.06 6.84 6.42
N VAL A 60 16.54 5.85 5.68
CA VAL A 60 15.61 4.86 6.21
C VAL A 60 16.38 3.62 6.63
N ARG A 61 16.26 3.29 7.91
CA ARG A 61 16.86 2.08 8.48
C ARG A 61 15.79 1.00 8.62
N ARG A 62 16.03 -0.16 8.02
CA ARG A 62 15.23 -1.36 8.32
C ARG A 62 15.74 -2.00 9.59
N GLU A 63 14.83 -2.26 10.51
CA GLU A 63 15.15 -2.98 11.74
C GLU A 63 14.99 -4.48 11.55
N SER A 64 15.88 -5.24 12.19
CA SER A 64 15.70 -6.69 12.29
C SER A 64 14.48 -6.99 13.17
N PRO A 65 13.64 -7.98 12.85
CA PRO A 65 12.54 -8.41 13.70
C PRO A 65 12.98 -8.78 15.13
N SER A 66 14.24 -9.20 15.31
CA SER A 66 14.83 -9.59 16.61
C SER A 66 15.49 -8.46 17.39
N SER A 67 15.43 -7.21 16.91
CA SER A 67 16.07 -6.08 17.60
C SER A 67 15.28 -5.66 18.86
N ALA A 68 15.97 -5.03 19.81
CA ALA A 68 15.32 -4.45 20.99
C ALA A 68 14.26 -3.40 20.61
N THR A 69 14.52 -2.63 19.55
CA THR A 69 13.57 -1.63 19.04
C THR A 69 12.33 -2.27 18.43
N SER A 70 12.49 -3.35 17.66
CA SER A 70 11.37 -4.13 17.11
C SER A 70 10.48 -4.70 18.22
N ASN A 71 11.08 -5.24 19.28
CA ASN A 71 10.34 -5.74 20.44
C ASN A 71 9.58 -4.62 21.16
N ALA A 72 10.22 -3.45 21.35
CA ALA A 72 9.58 -2.30 21.98
C ALA A 72 8.38 -1.78 21.15
N VAL A 73 8.54 -1.67 19.83
CA VAL A 73 7.45 -1.28 18.91
C VAL A 73 6.33 -2.31 18.92
N LEU A 74 6.65 -3.60 18.84
CA LEU A 74 5.67 -4.67 18.86
C LEU A 74 4.88 -4.66 20.17
N GLN A 75 5.55 -4.45 21.31
CA GLN A 75 4.89 -4.35 22.62
C GLN A 75 3.89 -3.20 22.67
N VAL A 76 4.24 -2.02 22.13
CA VAL A 76 3.32 -0.88 22.05
C VAL A 76 2.10 -1.22 21.18
N ILE A 77 2.30 -1.89 20.04
CA ILE A 77 1.20 -2.33 19.16
C ILE A 77 0.29 -3.34 19.85
N GLN A 78 0.86 -4.35 20.51
CA GLN A 78 0.11 -5.38 21.24
C GLN A 78 -0.70 -4.79 22.39
N GLN A 79 -0.16 -3.79 23.09
CA GLN A 79 -0.83 -3.12 24.21
C GLN A 79 -1.96 -2.19 23.75
N HIS A 80 -1.85 -1.60 22.57
CA HIS A 80 -2.84 -0.65 22.06
C HIS A 80 -4.13 -1.33 21.58
N SER A 81 -4.06 -2.56 21.07
CA SER A 81 -5.19 -3.20 20.35
C SER A 81 -5.63 -4.53 20.98
N LEU A 82 -5.72 -4.60 22.30
CA LEU A 82 -6.22 -5.79 23.02
C LEU A 82 -7.74 -6.03 22.78
N PRO A 83 -8.22 -7.30 22.72
CA PRO A 83 -7.50 -8.56 22.98
C PRO A 83 -6.91 -9.26 21.74
N ASP A 84 -7.39 -8.98 20.53
CA ASP A 84 -7.04 -9.73 19.31
C ASP A 84 -5.62 -9.46 18.78
N SER A 85 -4.88 -8.54 19.41
CA SER A 85 -3.52 -8.16 19.02
C SER A 85 -2.42 -8.89 19.77
N LEU A 86 -2.74 -9.78 20.72
CA LEU A 86 -1.72 -10.57 21.43
C LEU A 86 -0.92 -11.47 20.47
N ASP A 87 -1.56 -11.93 19.41
CA ASP A 87 -0.94 -12.75 18.35
C ASP A 87 -0.32 -11.90 17.22
N ALA A 88 -0.16 -10.58 17.41
CA ALA A 88 0.45 -9.73 16.41
C ALA A 88 1.92 -10.12 16.18
N GLN A 89 2.30 -10.22 14.91
CA GLN A 89 3.66 -10.47 14.48
C GLN A 89 4.15 -9.30 13.64
N LEU A 90 5.32 -8.78 14.01
CA LEU A 90 5.99 -7.72 13.25
C LEU A 90 6.62 -8.32 11.98
N LEU A 91 6.11 -7.92 10.82
CA LEU A 91 6.61 -8.38 9.52
C LEU A 91 7.82 -7.56 9.08
N GLN A 92 7.74 -6.25 9.26
CA GLN A 92 8.83 -5.33 9.00
C GLN A 92 8.68 -4.06 9.84
N LEU A 93 9.82 -3.46 10.12
CA LEU A 93 9.91 -2.16 10.78
C LEU A 93 10.94 -1.31 10.05
N GLN A 94 10.54 -0.09 9.70
CA GLN A 94 11.41 0.93 9.13
C GLN A 94 11.41 2.15 10.02
N LEU A 95 12.59 2.70 10.27
CA LEU A 95 12.80 3.86 11.12
C LEU A 95 13.52 4.97 10.37
N GLN A 96 13.17 6.21 10.70
CA GLN A 96 13.90 7.39 10.30
C GLN A 96 13.77 8.45 11.40
N ALA A 97 14.90 8.84 11.99
CA ALA A 97 14.94 9.73 13.15
C ALA A 97 14.02 9.21 14.28
N ASP A 98 13.04 10.01 14.68
CA ASP A 98 12.00 9.76 15.68
C ASP A 98 10.74 9.12 15.10
N TRP A 99 10.71 8.78 13.81
CA TRP A 99 9.55 8.15 13.17
C TRP A 99 9.79 6.67 12.87
N GLY A 100 8.72 5.90 12.94
CA GLY A 100 8.68 4.49 12.60
C GLY A 100 7.46 4.13 11.76
N MET A 101 7.63 3.16 10.87
CA MET A 101 6.54 2.49 10.18
C MET A 101 6.67 0.99 10.38
N ALA A 102 5.65 0.39 10.97
CA ALA A 102 5.58 -1.04 11.24
C ALA A 102 4.50 -1.66 10.36
N GLU A 103 4.82 -2.79 9.72
CA GLU A 103 3.80 -3.68 9.18
C GLU A 103 3.62 -4.84 10.15
N VAL A 104 2.38 -5.08 10.52
CA VAL A 104 2.01 -6.16 11.43
C VAL A 104 0.98 -7.07 10.79
N GLU A 105 1.16 -8.36 11.00
CA GLU A 105 0.17 -9.38 10.68
C GLU A 105 -0.46 -9.89 11.97
N PHE A 106 -1.74 -10.21 11.87
CA PHE A 106 -2.51 -10.82 12.93
C PHE A 106 -2.98 -12.19 12.48
N LYS A 107 -3.21 -13.07 13.45
CA LYS A 107 -3.74 -14.40 13.18
C LYS A 107 -5.18 -14.36 12.66
N THR A 108 -6.01 -13.51 13.24
CA THR A 108 -7.46 -13.43 12.98
C THR A 108 -7.89 -12.11 12.33
N LEU A 109 -7.07 -11.07 12.38
CA LEU A 109 -7.37 -9.74 11.83
C LEU A 109 -6.66 -9.47 10.51
N ASN A 110 -7.09 -8.42 9.83
CA ASN A 110 -6.42 -7.95 8.63
C ASN A 110 -5.01 -7.41 8.97
N PRO A 111 -4.02 -7.67 8.10
CA PRO A 111 -2.70 -7.07 8.23
C PRO A 111 -2.83 -5.54 8.24
N SER A 112 -1.95 -4.89 8.99
CA SER A 112 -2.05 -3.45 9.23
C SER A 112 -0.69 -2.77 9.10
N ILE A 113 -0.70 -1.52 8.62
CA ILE A 113 0.45 -0.63 8.62
C ILE A 113 0.21 0.44 9.67
N VAL A 114 1.14 0.54 10.61
CA VAL A 114 1.05 1.43 11.77
C VAL A 114 2.19 2.44 11.70
N VAL A 115 1.85 3.73 11.80
CA VAL A 115 2.82 4.80 11.95
C VAL A 115 3.09 5.03 13.45
N LEU A 116 4.35 5.15 13.80
CA LEU A 116 4.80 5.44 15.15
C LEU A 116 5.68 6.69 15.17
N HIS A 117 5.59 7.42 16.28
CA HIS A 117 6.45 8.56 16.56
C HIS A 117 7.05 8.41 17.96
N GLN A 118 8.31 8.80 18.12
CA GLN A 118 9.04 8.68 19.36
C GLN A 118 8.98 10.01 20.11
N VAL A 119 8.21 10.04 21.21
CA VAL A 119 8.07 11.21 22.07
C VAL A 119 8.74 10.93 23.41
N ASN A 120 9.70 11.77 23.80
CA ASN A 120 10.49 11.60 25.02
C ASN A 120 11.15 10.21 25.16
N GLY A 121 11.60 9.64 24.03
CA GLY A 121 12.24 8.33 24.01
C GLY A 121 11.27 7.14 23.97
N HIS A 122 9.96 7.37 24.08
CA HIS A 122 8.93 6.33 24.05
C HIS A 122 8.20 6.31 22.70
N TRP A 123 8.00 5.11 22.16
CA TRP A 123 7.18 4.92 20.95
C TRP A 123 5.70 5.14 21.26
N GLN A 124 5.05 5.93 20.42
CA GLN A 124 3.61 6.20 20.48
C GLN A 124 3.02 5.94 19.10
N ILE A 125 1.90 5.23 19.07
CA ILE A 125 1.15 5.00 17.85
C ILE A 125 0.46 6.29 17.43
N GLN A 126 0.48 6.58 16.14
CA GLN A 126 -0.29 7.65 15.55
C GLN A 126 -1.66 7.09 15.17
N ASP A 127 -2.64 7.22 16.08
CA ASP A 127 -3.96 6.57 15.96
C ASP A 127 -4.72 6.93 14.67
N THR A 128 -4.48 8.12 14.13
CA THR A 128 -5.07 8.54 12.84
C THR A 128 -4.38 7.93 11.64
N ALA A 129 -3.12 7.50 11.78
CA ALA A 129 -2.26 7.00 10.70
C ALA A 129 -2.04 5.48 10.81
N ILE A 130 -3.15 4.76 10.87
CA ILE A 130 -3.21 3.30 10.83
C ILE A 130 -4.02 2.88 9.61
N TRP A 131 -3.43 2.05 8.76
CA TRP A 131 -4.19 1.38 7.70
C TRP A 131 -4.43 -0.09 8.07
N SER A 132 -5.68 -0.53 8.00
CA SER A 132 -6.07 -1.92 8.14
C SER A 132 -7.17 -2.25 7.14
N GLY A 133 -7.07 -3.40 6.48
CA GLY A 133 -8.11 -3.88 5.55
C GLY A 133 -7.73 -3.81 4.07
N SER A 134 -8.72 -4.15 3.24
CA SER A 134 -8.53 -4.27 1.79
C SER A 134 -8.47 -2.92 1.12
N THR A 135 -7.55 -2.78 0.17
CA THR A 135 -7.48 -1.62 -0.73
C THR A 135 -8.14 -1.90 -2.08
N SER A 136 -8.64 -3.12 -2.31
CA SER A 136 -9.28 -3.48 -3.58
C SER A 136 -10.43 -2.52 -3.90
N PRO A 137 -10.57 -2.07 -5.16
CA PRO A 137 -9.78 -2.45 -6.35
C PRO A 137 -8.53 -1.59 -6.60
N TRP A 138 -8.15 -0.71 -5.68
CA TRP A 138 -7.04 0.23 -5.84
C TRP A 138 -5.66 -0.42 -5.68
N MET A 139 -4.64 0.21 -6.26
CA MET A 139 -3.26 -0.19 -6.05
C MET A 139 -2.87 0.01 -4.58
N ALA A 140 -2.70 -1.08 -3.83
CA ALA A 140 -2.52 -1.05 -2.38
C ALA A 140 -1.41 -0.10 -1.92
N ALA A 141 -0.24 -0.20 -2.55
CA ALA A 141 0.91 0.60 -2.17
C ALA A 141 0.66 2.11 -2.33
N ASP A 142 0.12 2.55 -3.47
CA ASP A 142 -0.18 3.98 -3.68
C ASP A 142 -1.27 4.46 -2.73
N PHE A 143 -2.36 3.69 -2.62
CA PHE A 143 -3.52 4.06 -1.80
C PHE A 143 -3.12 4.25 -0.34
N VAL A 144 -2.42 3.28 0.24
CA VAL A 144 -1.99 3.32 1.64
C VAL A 144 -1.00 4.45 1.88
N ARG A 145 -0.04 4.68 0.98
CA ARG A 145 0.91 5.79 1.12
C ARG A 145 0.20 7.15 1.10
N ARG A 146 -0.77 7.36 0.20
CA ARG A 146 -1.55 8.60 0.14
C ARG A 146 -2.39 8.79 1.39
N TYR A 147 -3.06 7.74 1.84
CA TYR A 147 -3.83 7.77 3.08
C TYR A 147 -2.95 8.15 4.28
N LEU A 148 -1.84 7.44 4.51
CA LEU A 148 -0.94 7.71 5.64
C LEU A 148 -0.31 9.10 5.57
N ARG A 149 0.01 9.60 4.37
CA ARG A 149 0.48 10.98 4.16
C ARG A 149 -0.57 12.02 4.56
N GLN A 150 -1.84 11.76 4.29
CA GLN A 150 -2.93 12.66 4.68
C GLN A 150 -3.15 12.66 6.20
N GLN A 151 -3.04 11.48 6.84
CA GLN A 151 -3.30 11.32 8.27
C GLN A 151 -2.14 11.76 9.16
N ALA A 152 -0.89 11.61 8.68
CA ALA A 152 0.32 12.06 9.35
C ALA A 152 1.17 12.92 8.38
N PRO A 153 0.84 14.21 8.20
CA PRO A 153 1.59 15.10 7.29
C PRO A 153 3.07 15.24 7.66
N GLU A 154 3.42 15.09 8.93
CA GLU A 154 4.78 15.20 9.47
C GLU A 154 5.63 13.93 9.26
N LEU A 155 5.02 12.81 8.87
CA LEU A 155 5.72 11.55 8.61
C LEU A 155 6.76 11.73 7.50
N PRO A 156 8.04 11.37 7.71
CA PRO A 156 9.06 11.52 6.69
C PRO A 156 8.70 10.81 5.37
N GLN A 157 8.82 11.53 4.26
CA GLN A 157 8.48 10.99 2.93
C GLN A 157 9.32 9.78 2.54
N ALA A 158 10.57 9.73 2.95
CA ALA A 158 11.41 8.57 2.66
C ALA A 158 10.90 7.29 3.37
N LEU A 159 10.40 7.37 4.62
CA LEU A 159 9.74 6.21 5.25
C LEU A 159 8.55 5.72 4.42
N LEU A 160 7.69 6.66 4.02
CA LEU A 160 6.55 6.35 3.16
C LEU A 160 6.95 5.81 1.80
N ASP A 161 8.05 6.23 1.18
CA ASP A 161 8.42 5.80 -0.16
C ASP A 161 9.20 4.47 -0.20
N CYS A 162 9.89 4.16 0.90
CA CYS A 162 10.84 3.05 1.02
C CYS A 162 10.24 1.80 1.65
N MET A 163 9.06 1.92 2.26
CA MET A 163 8.33 0.76 2.77
C MET A 163 7.78 -0.09 1.61
N PRO A 164 8.20 -1.35 1.43
CA PRO A 164 7.52 -2.26 0.54
C PRO A 164 6.12 -2.54 1.09
N ILE A 165 5.10 -2.44 0.24
CA ILE A 165 3.71 -2.78 0.57
C ILE A 165 3.30 -3.84 -0.43
N ASP A 166 3.07 -5.06 0.04
CA ASP A 166 2.69 -6.19 -0.82
C ASP A 166 1.20 -6.08 -1.17
N ALA A 167 0.90 -5.90 -2.44
CA ALA A 167 -0.48 -5.80 -2.92
C ALA A 167 -1.30 -7.05 -2.58
N HIS A 168 -0.71 -8.25 -2.61
CA HIS A 168 -1.44 -9.49 -2.31
C HIS A 168 -1.98 -9.52 -0.88
N ARG A 169 -1.26 -8.90 0.05
CA ARG A 169 -1.63 -8.83 1.46
C ARG A 169 -2.84 -7.94 1.71
N TYR A 170 -3.10 -6.98 0.83
CA TYR A 170 -4.21 -6.02 0.94
C TYR A 170 -5.26 -6.17 -0.18
N ALA A 171 -5.12 -7.18 -1.05
CA ALA A 171 -6.01 -7.40 -2.18
C ALA A 171 -7.36 -8.02 -1.82
N ALA A 172 -7.47 -8.70 -0.67
CA ALA A 172 -8.67 -9.42 -0.26
C ALA A 172 -9.06 -9.08 1.18
N ALA A 173 -10.19 -8.41 1.37
CA ALA A 173 -10.89 -8.50 2.64
C ALA A 173 -11.54 -9.89 2.66
N THR A 174 -11.08 -10.73 3.59
CA THR A 174 -11.68 -12.02 3.99
C THR A 174 -11.65 -13.19 2.99
N SER A 175 -10.70 -14.12 3.21
CA SER A 175 -10.90 -15.58 3.08
C SER A 175 -9.89 -16.33 3.97
N ARG A 176 -9.86 -16.01 5.27
CA ARG A 176 -9.21 -16.84 6.31
C ARG A 176 -10.22 -17.44 7.30
N LEU A 177 -11.48 -17.54 6.89
CA LEU A 177 -12.49 -18.39 7.54
C LEU A 177 -12.69 -19.60 6.62
N GLY A 178 -11.86 -20.62 6.78
CA GLY A 178 -11.97 -21.87 6.01
C GLY A 178 -10.65 -22.58 5.78
N ALA A 179 -10.02 -23.08 6.84
CA ALA A 179 -9.13 -24.24 6.79
C ALA A 179 -9.26 -25.00 8.12
#